data_AF-A0A423LLX2-F1
#
_entry.id   AF-A0A423LLX2-F1
#
_cell.length_a   1.000
_cell.length_b   1.000
_cell.length_c   1.000
_cell.angle_alpha   90.00
_cell.angle_beta   90.00
_cell.angle_gamma   90.00
#
_symmetry.space_group_name_H-M   'P 1'
#
loop_
_entity.id
_entity.type
_entity.pdbx_description
1 polymer ?
#
loop_
_entity_poly.entity_id
_entity_poly.type
_entity_poly.pdbx_seq_one_letter_code
_entity_poly.pdbx_strand_id
1 'polypeptide(L)'
;MSKPNTPQASPPRALRWAVAGSVVVMIAAGGLFYYASQLAAAKRQHNRDEVVVSIHPGSCEPNALTVPAGRASFRIINRSERAVEWEILDGVLVVEERENIAPGLSQVINANLQPGDYAITCGLLSNPRGTLHVTATAASDAAAKAKPSMVAFVGPLSEFRVYLASQGSALIKAVTALDQAIASGDLSQAQAAYLPARAAYQRLAPAAQRLAELDNSINARADYFEKREQDPAFVGFHRIEYALFQQRKLDDLAPASQRLLTDVTTLKQQLLAQSLPPEQLVNIVVRNLNTLADVRAASGEEERYSHSDLNGFAANLQTAHKVVDLLRPMLSKSAADLLPKIDQALANFDTQLNSFKVKDGYASYDSVSGEQRKQIADKAQALADALDGIDPALGLSGL
;
A
#
# COMPACT_ATOMS: atom_id res chain seq x y z
N MET A 1 6.75 -84.98 -43.44
CA MET A 1 7.87 -84.64 -42.53
C MET A 1 7.28 -84.28 -41.17
N SER A 2 7.30 -85.23 -40.25
CA SER A 2 6.67 -85.12 -38.93
C SER A 2 7.61 -84.41 -37.94
N LYS A 3 7.13 -83.37 -37.26
CA LYS A 3 7.87 -82.70 -36.19
C LYS A 3 7.97 -83.63 -34.96
N PRO A 4 9.14 -83.76 -34.30
CA PRO A 4 9.26 -84.58 -33.10
C PRO A 4 8.54 -83.91 -31.92
N ASN A 5 7.77 -84.71 -31.18
CA ASN A 5 7.24 -84.35 -29.87
C ASN A 5 8.35 -84.45 -28.82
N THR A 6 8.76 -83.32 -28.24
CA THR A 6 9.68 -83.27 -27.10
C THR A 6 8.88 -83.41 -25.80
N PRO A 7 9.26 -84.30 -24.85
CA PRO A 7 8.54 -84.43 -23.59
C PRO A 7 8.76 -83.20 -22.69
N GLN A 8 7.66 -82.65 -22.17
CA GLN A 8 7.66 -81.51 -21.26
C GLN A 8 8.15 -81.95 -19.88
N ALA A 9 9.39 -81.57 -19.53
CA ALA A 9 9.97 -81.88 -18.23
C ALA A 9 9.19 -81.19 -17.09
N SER A 10 8.80 -81.96 -16.07
CA SER A 10 8.18 -81.40 -14.87
C SER A 10 9.20 -80.57 -14.08
N PRO A 11 8.84 -79.38 -13.59
CA PRO A 11 9.78 -78.54 -12.85
C PRO A 11 10.26 -79.24 -11.58
N PRO A 12 11.53 -79.09 -11.20
CA PRO A 12 12.10 -79.76 -10.04
C PRO A 12 11.34 -79.40 -8.76
N ARG A 13 11.15 -80.37 -7.86
CA ARG A 13 10.37 -80.21 -6.61
C ARG A 13 10.80 -78.99 -5.78
N ALA A 14 12.09 -78.63 -5.81
CA ALA A 14 12.63 -77.44 -5.17
C ALA A 14 12.01 -76.13 -5.69
N LEU A 15 11.73 -76.04 -7.00
CA LEU A 15 11.11 -74.85 -7.60
C LEU A 15 9.65 -74.70 -7.16
N ARG A 16 8.93 -75.80 -7.00
CA ARG A 16 7.54 -75.79 -6.48
C ARG A 16 7.46 -75.32 -5.03
N TRP A 17 8.40 -75.75 -4.19
CA TRP A 17 8.49 -75.28 -2.80
C TRP A 17 8.95 -73.82 -2.71
N ALA A 18 9.85 -73.37 -3.60
CA ALA A 18 10.23 -71.96 -3.68
C ALA A 18 9.06 -71.04 -4.07
N VAL A 19 8.23 -71.47 -5.04
CA VAL A 19 7.02 -70.73 -5.44
C VAL A 19 5.96 -70.74 -4.33
N ALA A 20 5.75 -71.88 -3.65
CA ALA A 20 4.83 -71.92 -2.51
C ALA A 20 5.30 -71.01 -1.36
N GLY A 21 6.61 -71.00 -1.08
CA GLY A 21 7.22 -70.12 -0.09
C GLY A 21 7.09 -68.64 -0.45
N SER A 22 7.30 -68.26 -1.72
CA SER A 22 7.15 -66.87 -2.16
C SER A 22 5.71 -66.36 -2.09
N VAL A 23 4.73 -67.22 -2.39
CA VAL A 23 3.31 -66.88 -2.23
C VAL A 23 2.95 -66.65 -0.75
N VAL A 24 3.45 -67.49 0.17
CA VAL A 24 3.22 -67.31 1.62
C VAL A 24 3.85 -66.00 2.12
N VAL A 25 5.09 -65.70 1.71
CA VAL A 25 5.75 -64.43 2.06
C VAL A 25 4.99 -63.23 1.50
N MET A 26 4.48 -63.31 0.27
CA MET A 26 3.70 -62.24 -0.36
C MET A 26 2.38 -62.00 0.38
N ILE A 27 1.66 -63.05 0.78
CA ILE A 27 0.43 -62.92 1.57
C ILE A 27 0.73 -62.34 2.95
N ALA A 28 1.80 -62.80 3.63
CA ALA A 28 2.21 -62.27 4.92
C ALA A 28 2.61 -60.78 4.84
N ALA A 29 3.35 -60.40 3.79
CA ALA A 29 3.71 -59.00 3.53
C ALA A 29 2.48 -58.14 3.24
N GLY A 30 1.52 -58.64 2.44
CA GLY A 30 0.24 -57.97 2.19
C GLY A 30 -0.58 -57.78 3.46
N GLY A 31 -0.64 -58.79 4.33
CA GLY A 31 -1.31 -58.72 5.63
C GLY A 31 -0.64 -57.72 6.58
N LEU A 32 0.69 -57.72 6.66
CA LEU A 32 1.46 -56.75 7.45
C LEU A 32 1.29 -55.32 6.92
N PHE A 33 1.30 -55.12 5.61
CA PHE A 33 1.08 -53.82 4.99
C PHE A 33 -0.35 -53.30 5.27
N TYR A 34 -1.36 -54.16 5.16
CA TYR A 34 -2.74 -53.82 5.48
C TYR A 34 -2.89 -53.44 6.96
N TYR A 35 -2.31 -54.22 7.86
CA TYR A 35 -2.34 -53.96 9.31
C TYR A 35 -1.60 -52.66 9.68
N ALA A 36 -0.41 -52.43 9.13
CA ALA A 36 0.34 -51.18 9.32
C ALA A 36 -0.41 -49.97 8.75
N SER A 37 -1.10 -50.14 7.62
CA SER A 37 -1.94 -49.09 7.01
C SER A 37 -3.15 -48.73 7.88
N GLN A 38 -3.83 -49.72 8.47
CA GLN A 38 -4.91 -49.52 9.44
C GLN A 38 -4.43 -48.78 10.70
N LEU A 39 -3.29 -49.20 11.28
CA LEU A 39 -2.69 -48.53 12.44
C LEU A 39 -2.28 -47.09 12.14
N ALA A 40 -1.69 -46.82 10.96
CA ALA A 40 -1.35 -45.47 10.53
C ALA A 40 -2.60 -44.61 10.29
N ALA A 41 -3.68 -45.17 9.76
CA ALA A 41 -4.96 -44.49 9.61
C ALA A 41 -5.59 -44.13 10.97
N ALA A 42 -5.59 -45.05 11.93
CA ALA A 42 -6.08 -44.81 13.29
C ALA A 42 -5.24 -43.75 14.05
N LYS A 43 -3.91 -43.75 13.87
CA LYS A 43 -3.02 -42.78 14.53
C LYS A 43 -3.17 -41.36 13.99
N ARG A 44 -3.63 -41.19 12.74
CA ARG A 44 -3.93 -39.87 12.14
C ARG A 44 -5.22 -39.23 12.67
N GLN A 45 -6.11 -39.98 13.31
CA GLN A 45 -7.38 -39.47 13.85
C GLN A 45 -7.24 -38.70 15.18
N HIS A 46 -6.03 -38.58 15.75
CA HIS A 46 -5.87 -38.31 17.19
C HIS A 46 -5.43 -36.89 17.63
N ASN A 47 -5.37 -35.89 16.74
CA ASN A 47 -5.28 -34.49 17.20
C ASN A 47 -6.69 -33.93 17.36
N ARG A 48 -7.15 -33.80 18.60
CA ARG A 48 -8.51 -33.34 18.96
C ARG A 48 -8.78 -31.86 18.64
N ASP A 49 -7.74 -31.09 18.31
CA ASP A 49 -7.82 -29.65 18.11
C ASP A 49 -7.82 -29.24 16.63
N GLU A 50 -7.93 -30.20 15.71
CA GLU A 50 -7.98 -29.96 14.27
C GLU A 50 -9.41 -29.99 13.73
N VAL A 51 -9.75 -29.00 12.91
CA VAL A 51 -10.99 -28.96 12.14
C VAL A 51 -10.82 -29.84 10.91
N VAL A 52 -11.59 -30.93 10.81
CA VAL A 52 -11.50 -31.85 9.68
C VAL A 52 -12.39 -31.36 8.54
N VAL A 53 -11.83 -31.28 7.33
CA VAL A 53 -12.54 -30.96 6.09
C VAL A 53 -12.30 -32.08 5.10
N SER A 54 -13.36 -32.75 4.65
CA SER A 54 -13.30 -33.79 3.61
C SER A 54 -13.67 -33.20 2.26
N ILE A 55 -12.79 -33.32 1.27
CA ILE A 55 -13.05 -32.89 -0.11
C ILE A 55 -13.62 -34.06 -0.89
N HIS A 56 -14.82 -33.87 -1.43
CA HIS A 56 -15.54 -34.81 -2.29
C HIS A 56 -15.52 -34.31 -3.75
N PRO A 57 -15.93 -35.14 -4.72
CA PRO A 57 -16.18 -34.65 -6.08
C PRO A 57 -17.24 -33.53 -6.08
N GLY A 58 -16.83 -32.30 -6.39
CA GLY A 58 -17.74 -31.16 -6.52
C GLY A 58 -18.04 -30.38 -5.23
N SER A 59 -17.59 -30.83 -4.05
CA SER A 59 -17.93 -30.20 -2.76
C SER A 59 -16.91 -30.51 -1.66
N CYS A 60 -17.02 -29.81 -0.54
CA CYS A 60 -16.30 -30.16 0.68
C CYS A 60 -17.26 -30.24 1.88
N GLU A 61 -16.93 -31.08 2.85
CA GLU A 61 -17.72 -31.31 4.04
C GLU A 61 -16.87 -31.13 5.31
N PRO A 62 -17.26 -30.23 6.23
CA PRO A 62 -18.31 -29.22 6.05
C PRO A 62 -17.91 -28.15 5.02
N ASN A 63 -18.89 -27.57 4.32
CA ASN A 63 -18.69 -26.41 3.44
C ASN A 63 -18.91 -25.07 4.14
N ALA A 64 -19.35 -25.08 5.40
CA ALA A 64 -19.47 -23.91 6.26
C ALA A 64 -18.77 -24.21 7.59
N LEU A 65 -17.78 -23.39 7.92
CA LEU A 65 -16.92 -23.54 9.09
C LEU A 65 -17.08 -22.35 10.03
N THR A 66 -16.91 -22.61 11.33
CA THR A 66 -16.79 -21.55 12.33
C THR A 66 -15.67 -21.89 13.30
N VAL A 67 -14.73 -20.97 13.48
CA VAL A 67 -13.57 -21.13 14.38
C VAL A 67 -13.30 -19.84 15.15
N PRO A 68 -12.71 -19.89 16.36
CA PRO A 68 -12.26 -18.68 17.04
C PRO A 68 -11.04 -18.07 16.34
N ALA A 69 -10.93 -16.74 16.39
CA ALA A 69 -9.76 -16.01 15.93
C ALA A 69 -8.49 -16.43 16.69
N GLY A 70 -7.36 -16.47 15.97
CA GLY A 70 -6.08 -16.98 16.43
C GLY A 70 -5.61 -18.17 15.61
N ARG A 71 -4.76 -19.01 16.21
CA ARG A 71 -4.21 -20.19 15.54
C ARG A 71 -5.29 -21.26 15.40
N ALA A 72 -5.62 -21.60 14.16
CA ALA A 72 -6.50 -22.70 13.78
C ALA A 72 -5.73 -23.74 12.98
N SER A 73 -6.09 -25.02 13.16
CA SER A 73 -5.51 -26.14 12.42
C SER A 73 -6.60 -26.88 11.66
N PHE A 74 -6.41 -27.08 10.36
CA PHE A 74 -7.35 -27.75 9.48
C PHE A 74 -6.72 -29.02 8.93
N ARG A 75 -7.40 -30.15 9.08
CA ARG A 75 -7.02 -31.41 8.43
C ARG A 75 -7.86 -31.62 7.19
N ILE A 76 -7.23 -31.46 6.04
CA ILE A 76 -7.87 -31.61 4.74
C ILE A 76 -7.70 -33.04 4.27
N ILE A 77 -8.80 -33.76 4.06
CA ILE A 77 -8.82 -35.15 3.62
C ILE A 77 -9.37 -35.20 2.20
N ASN A 78 -8.57 -35.68 1.25
CA ASN A 78 -9.04 -35.83 -0.12
C ASN A 78 -9.76 -37.16 -0.31
N ARG A 79 -11.08 -37.11 -0.48
CA ARG A 79 -11.96 -38.25 -0.80
C ARG A 79 -12.42 -38.25 -2.26
N SER A 80 -11.80 -37.44 -3.11
CA SER A 80 -12.02 -37.42 -4.56
C SER A 80 -11.02 -38.34 -5.28
N GLU A 81 -11.21 -38.49 -6.59
CA GLU A 81 -10.35 -39.30 -7.46
C GLU A 81 -9.19 -38.52 -8.10
N ARG A 82 -9.06 -37.22 -7.82
CA ARG A 82 -8.01 -36.35 -8.37
C ARG A 82 -7.21 -35.70 -7.26
N ALA A 83 -5.99 -35.23 -7.57
CA ALA A 83 -5.29 -34.33 -6.67
C ALA A 83 -6.07 -33.01 -6.55
N VAL A 84 -6.12 -32.45 -5.35
CA VAL A 84 -6.89 -31.26 -5.02
C VAL A 84 -6.08 -30.28 -4.19
N GLU A 85 -6.54 -29.03 -4.12
CA GLU A 85 -6.03 -28.00 -3.23
C GLU A 85 -7.11 -27.50 -2.26
N TRP A 86 -6.68 -26.90 -1.15
CA TRP A 86 -7.57 -26.22 -0.22
C TRP A 86 -6.94 -24.94 0.26
N GLU A 87 -7.68 -23.84 0.12
CA GLU A 87 -7.24 -22.47 0.36
C GLU A 87 -8.24 -21.77 1.27
N ILE A 88 -7.74 -20.87 2.11
CA ILE A 88 -8.54 -19.86 2.81
C ILE A 88 -8.36 -18.53 2.08
N LEU A 89 -9.45 -17.87 1.72
CA LEU A 89 -9.47 -16.69 0.88
C LEU A 89 -10.10 -15.49 1.60
N ASP A 90 -9.45 -14.34 1.52
CA ASP A 90 -9.98 -13.03 1.89
C ASP A 90 -10.11 -12.17 0.62
N GLY A 91 -11.30 -12.18 0.02
CA GLY A 91 -11.54 -11.61 -1.31
C GLY A 91 -10.72 -12.33 -2.40
N VAL A 92 -9.64 -11.68 -2.87
CA VAL A 92 -8.69 -12.23 -3.86
C VAL A 92 -7.39 -12.72 -3.25
N LEU A 93 -7.18 -12.51 -1.95
CA LEU A 93 -5.96 -12.88 -1.23
C LEU A 93 -6.05 -14.33 -0.73
N VAL A 94 -5.02 -15.13 -0.98
CA VAL A 94 -4.83 -16.43 -0.34
C VAL A 94 -4.20 -16.21 1.03
N VAL A 95 -4.96 -16.51 2.09
CA VAL A 95 -4.52 -16.39 3.48
C VAL A 95 -3.60 -17.54 3.87
N GLU A 96 -3.94 -18.76 3.46
CA GLU A 96 -3.15 -19.97 3.65
C GLU A 96 -3.66 -21.06 2.70
N GLU A 97 -2.79 -21.95 2.25
CA GLU A 97 -3.12 -22.99 1.25
C GLU A 97 -2.36 -24.30 1.46
N ARG A 98 -2.91 -25.40 0.93
CA ARG A 98 -2.13 -26.57 0.55
C ARG A 98 -2.58 -27.12 -0.79
N GLU A 99 -1.59 -27.33 -1.65
CA GLU A 99 -1.77 -27.89 -2.98
C GLU A 99 -1.49 -29.40 -3.02
N ASN A 100 -1.87 -30.02 -4.15
CA ASN A 100 -1.44 -31.37 -4.55
C ASN A 100 -1.77 -32.48 -3.52
N ILE A 101 -2.89 -32.35 -2.81
CA ILE A 101 -3.38 -33.38 -1.89
C ILE A 101 -3.89 -34.56 -2.73
N ALA A 102 -3.11 -35.64 -2.83
CA ALA A 102 -3.46 -36.80 -3.66
C ALA A 102 -4.69 -37.58 -3.14
N PRO A 103 -5.40 -38.33 -4.01
CA PRO A 103 -6.55 -39.14 -3.60
C PRO A 103 -6.26 -40.06 -2.41
N GLY A 104 -7.14 -40.03 -1.40
CA GLY A 104 -7.03 -40.85 -0.19
C GLY A 104 -6.00 -40.35 0.84
N LEU A 105 -5.28 -39.26 0.56
CA LEU A 105 -4.35 -38.63 1.51
C LEU A 105 -5.00 -37.50 2.30
N SER A 106 -4.34 -37.13 3.40
CA SER A 106 -4.71 -35.97 4.21
C SER A 106 -3.51 -35.08 4.48
N GLN A 107 -3.70 -33.77 4.50
CA GLN A 107 -2.71 -32.76 4.89
C GLN A 107 -3.23 -31.90 6.04
N VAL A 108 -2.31 -31.33 6.82
CA VAL A 108 -2.65 -30.38 7.89
C VAL A 108 -2.17 -28.99 7.52
N ILE A 109 -3.04 -28.01 7.78
CA ILE A 109 -2.85 -26.60 7.50
C ILE A 109 -2.98 -25.85 8.81
N ASN A 110 -2.06 -24.94 9.10
CA ASN A 110 -2.15 -24.09 10.28
C ASN A 110 -2.24 -22.65 9.81
N ALA A 111 -3.30 -21.96 10.19
CA ALA A 111 -3.50 -20.55 9.87
C ALA A 111 -3.64 -19.74 11.16
N ASN A 112 -3.16 -18.50 11.16
CA ASN A 112 -3.45 -17.56 12.24
C ASN A 112 -4.51 -16.57 11.74
N LEU A 113 -5.77 -16.82 12.07
CA LEU A 113 -6.92 -16.16 11.49
C LEU A 113 -7.34 -14.95 12.33
N GLN A 114 -7.70 -13.86 11.66
CA GLN A 114 -8.33 -12.69 12.31
C GLN A 114 -9.85 -12.88 12.32
N PRO A 115 -10.60 -12.20 13.20
CA PRO A 115 -12.06 -12.22 13.14
C PRO A 115 -12.56 -11.71 11.78
N GLY A 116 -13.55 -12.38 11.20
CA GLY A 116 -14.08 -12.01 9.88
C GLY A 116 -14.67 -13.19 9.10
N ASP A 117 -15.14 -12.90 7.90
CA ASP A 117 -15.71 -13.88 6.97
C ASP A 117 -14.74 -14.15 5.82
N TYR A 118 -14.42 -15.43 5.62
CA TYR A 118 -13.52 -15.91 4.58
C TYR A 118 -14.25 -16.88 3.66
N ALA A 119 -13.76 -17.02 2.43
CA ALA A 119 -14.15 -18.12 1.55
C ALA A 119 -13.14 -19.26 1.67
N ILE A 120 -13.58 -20.50 1.45
CA ILE A 120 -12.68 -21.66 1.34
C ILE A 120 -12.89 -22.35 0.01
N THR A 121 -11.82 -22.87 -0.60
CA THR A 121 -11.98 -23.73 -1.78
C THR A 121 -12.39 -25.14 -1.37
N CYS A 122 -13.13 -25.83 -2.24
CA CYS A 122 -13.55 -27.22 -2.02
C CYS A 122 -12.87 -28.14 -3.05
N GLY A 123 -11.56 -28.00 -3.24
CA GLY A 123 -10.77 -28.90 -4.10
C GLY A 123 -10.41 -28.36 -5.47
N LEU A 124 -11.37 -28.32 -6.40
CA LEU A 124 -11.15 -27.77 -7.75
C LEU A 124 -11.72 -26.36 -7.83
N LEU A 125 -11.07 -25.47 -8.61
CA LEU A 125 -11.52 -24.10 -8.84
C LEU A 125 -12.95 -23.96 -9.40
N SER A 126 -13.45 -25.00 -10.08
CA SER A 126 -14.82 -25.04 -10.62
C SER A 126 -15.87 -25.45 -9.58
N ASN A 127 -15.45 -25.95 -8.41
CA ASN A 127 -16.36 -26.31 -7.34
C ASN A 127 -16.87 -25.04 -6.64
N PRO A 128 -18.13 -25.04 -6.16
CA PRO A 128 -18.61 -23.97 -5.30
C PRO A 128 -17.71 -23.80 -4.07
N ARG A 129 -17.40 -22.54 -3.72
CA ARG A 129 -16.63 -22.21 -2.52
C ARG A 129 -17.48 -22.43 -1.26
N GLY A 130 -16.82 -22.83 -0.18
CA GLY A 130 -17.38 -22.82 1.15
C GLY A 130 -17.15 -21.49 1.87
N THR A 131 -17.64 -21.39 3.11
CA THR A 131 -17.47 -20.22 3.97
C THR A 131 -16.76 -20.59 5.26
N LEU A 132 -15.90 -19.70 5.75
CA LEU A 132 -15.24 -19.80 7.04
C LEU A 132 -15.51 -18.52 7.84
N HIS A 133 -16.34 -18.63 8.87
CA HIS A 133 -16.59 -17.53 9.80
C HIS A 133 -15.62 -17.62 10.97
N VAL A 134 -14.87 -16.56 11.23
CA VAL A 134 -13.91 -16.49 12.33
C VAL A 134 -14.46 -15.56 13.40
N THR A 135 -14.80 -16.12 14.56
CA THR A 135 -15.40 -15.35 15.66
C THR A 135 -14.33 -14.60 16.44
N ALA A 136 -14.66 -13.38 16.88
CA ALA A 136 -13.79 -12.62 17.79
C ALA A 136 -13.52 -13.37 19.11
N THR A 137 -12.30 -13.20 19.62
CA THR A 137 -11.87 -13.66 20.93
C THR A 137 -11.35 -12.47 21.74
N ALA A 138 -11.30 -12.59 23.07
CA ALA A 138 -10.71 -11.53 23.91
C ALA A 138 -9.26 -11.21 23.50
N ALA A 139 -8.50 -12.21 23.05
CA ALA A 139 -7.14 -12.03 22.56
C ALA A 139 -7.12 -11.29 21.21
N SER A 140 -8.02 -11.60 20.26
CA SER A 140 -8.10 -10.85 19.01
C SER A 140 -8.58 -9.43 19.21
N ASP A 141 -9.50 -9.19 20.14
CA ASP A 141 -9.98 -7.84 20.47
C ASP A 141 -8.89 -7.01 21.12
N ALA A 142 -8.11 -7.61 22.03
CA ALA A 142 -6.93 -6.99 22.61
C ALA A 142 -5.87 -6.69 21.54
N ALA A 143 -5.64 -7.61 20.60
CA ALA A 143 -4.69 -7.42 19.50
C ALA A 143 -5.15 -6.36 18.48
N ALA A 144 -6.45 -6.23 18.22
CA ALA A 144 -7.00 -5.19 17.36
C ALA A 144 -6.85 -3.78 17.97
N LYS A 145 -6.97 -3.70 19.30
CA LYS A 145 -6.74 -2.47 20.08
C LYS A 145 -5.26 -2.20 20.37
N ALA A 146 -4.39 -3.18 20.14
CA ALA A 146 -2.95 -2.99 20.28
C ALA A 146 -2.45 -2.10 19.14
N LYS A 147 -1.45 -1.27 19.46
CA LYS A 147 -0.76 -0.44 18.46
C LYS A 147 -0.11 -1.35 17.40
N PRO A 148 -0.18 -1.00 16.11
CA PRO A 148 0.53 -1.72 15.07
C PRO A 148 2.02 -1.86 15.39
N SER A 149 2.62 -2.99 15.04
CA SER A 149 4.07 -3.16 15.16
C SER A 149 4.80 -2.34 14.09
N MET A 150 6.10 -2.10 14.29
CA MET A 150 6.93 -1.41 13.31
C MET A 150 6.90 -2.04 11.90
N VAL A 151 6.73 -3.35 11.82
CA VAL A 151 6.66 -4.08 10.55
C VAL A 151 5.45 -3.64 9.72
N ALA A 152 4.34 -3.25 10.37
CA ALA A 152 3.13 -2.80 9.68
C ALA A 152 3.36 -1.51 8.86
N PHE A 153 4.36 -0.71 9.22
CA PHE A 153 4.69 0.55 8.53
C PHE A 153 5.64 0.37 7.33
N VAL A 154 6.27 -0.80 7.18
CA VAL A 154 7.20 -1.06 6.06
C VAL A 154 6.51 -0.88 4.71
N GLY A 155 5.30 -1.42 4.56
CA GLY A 155 4.49 -1.27 3.35
C GLY A 155 4.14 0.19 3.05
N PRO A 156 3.42 0.89 3.94
CA PRO A 156 3.09 2.31 3.79
C PRO A 156 4.31 3.21 3.48
N LEU A 157 5.42 3.02 4.18
CA LEU A 157 6.65 3.80 3.96
C LEU A 157 7.30 3.50 2.60
N SER A 158 7.30 2.24 2.17
CA SER A 158 7.81 1.84 0.85
C SER A 158 6.97 2.44 -0.27
N GLU A 159 5.65 2.37 -0.15
CA GLU A 159 4.72 2.98 -1.10
C GLU A 159 4.80 4.51 -1.11
N PHE A 160 5.04 5.15 0.05
CA PHE A 160 5.31 6.58 0.08
C PHE A 160 6.63 6.93 -0.63
N ARG A 161 7.67 6.11 -0.47
CA ARG A 161 8.93 6.28 -1.21
C ARG A 161 8.73 6.17 -2.71
N VAL A 162 7.89 5.24 -3.17
CA VAL A 162 7.49 5.13 -4.59
C VAL A 162 6.74 6.40 -5.04
N TYR A 163 5.83 6.91 -4.21
CA TYR A 163 5.15 8.18 -4.48
C TYR A 163 6.15 9.34 -4.61
N LEU A 164 7.11 9.48 -3.69
CA LEU A 164 8.16 10.51 -3.77
C LEU A 164 9.02 10.37 -5.03
N ALA A 165 9.36 9.12 -5.42
CA ALA A 165 10.11 8.87 -6.65
C ALA A 165 9.34 9.32 -7.90
N SER A 166 8.05 9.00 -7.95
CA SER A 166 7.15 9.36 -9.06
C SER A 166 6.92 10.86 -9.14
N GLN A 167 6.56 11.49 -8.02
CA GLN A 167 6.36 12.94 -7.94
C GLN A 167 7.67 13.70 -8.21
N GLY A 168 8.82 13.19 -7.76
CA GLY A 168 10.13 13.75 -8.07
C GLY A 168 10.42 13.72 -9.57
N SER A 169 10.11 12.62 -10.25
CA SER A 169 10.23 12.55 -11.72
C SER A 169 9.29 13.53 -12.42
N ALA A 170 8.05 13.66 -11.92
CA ALA A 170 7.08 14.61 -12.47
C ALA A 170 7.53 16.06 -12.28
N LEU A 171 8.10 16.40 -11.12
CA LEU A 171 8.67 17.71 -10.84
C LEU A 171 9.84 18.03 -11.78
N ILE A 172 10.81 17.11 -11.92
CA ILE A 172 11.94 17.30 -12.84
C ILE A 172 11.43 17.56 -14.26
N LYS A 173 10.48 16.75 -14.75
CA LYS A 173 9.88 16.94 -16.08
C LYS A 173 9.22 18.31 -16.22
N ALA A 174 8.46 18.75 -15.23
CA ALA A 174 7.75 20.02 -15.28
C ALA A 174 8.72 21.22 -15.22
N VAL A 175 9.77 21.15 -14.39
CA VAL A 175 10.82 22.18 -14.33
C VAL A 175 11.65 22.20 -15.60
N THR A 176 11.93 21.05 -16.23
CA THR A 176 12.56 21.01 -17.56
C THR A 176 11.69 21.73 -18.61
N ALA A 177 10.37 21.55 -18.59
CA ALA A 177 9.47 22.25 -19.50
C ALA A 177 9.46 23.77 -19.25
N LEU A 178 9.51 24.19 -17.98
CA LEU A 178 9.64 25.60 -17.60
C LEU A 178 10.98 26.20 -18.07
N ASP A 179 12.09 25.50 -17.85
CA ASP A 179 13.42 25.91 -18.31
C ASP A 179 13.47 26.06 -19.84
N GLN A 180 12.90 25.11 -20.57
CA GLN A 180 12.78 25.17 -22.03
C GLN A 180 11.91 26.35 -22.51
N ALA A 181 10.79 26.61 -21.84
CA ALA A 181 9.94 27.74 -22.16
C ALA A 181 10.65 29.09 -21.92
N ILE A 182 11.41 29.22 -20.83
CA ILE A 182 12.25 30.39 -20.55
C ILE A 182 13.33 30.55 -21.64
N ALA A 183 14.01 29.45 -21.99
CA ALA A 183 15.07 29.45 -23.01
C ALA A 183 14.55 29.81 -24.42
N SER A 184 13.27 29.55 -24.70
CA SER A 184 12.65 29.89 -25.98
C SER A 184 12.41 31.40 -26.18
N GLY A 185 12.47 32.19 -25.10
CA GLY A 185 12.14 33.61 -25.14
C GLY A 185 10.63 33.93 -25.17
N ASP A 186 9.75 32.92 -25.07
CA ASP A 186 8.29 33.12 -25.01
C ASP A 186 7.82 33.29 -23.56
N LEU A 187 7.53 34.54 -23.18
CA LEU A 187 7.03 34.88 -21.84
C LEU A 187 5.70 34.19 -21.54
N SER A 188 4.78 34.10 -22.50
CA SER A 188 3.47 33.50 -22.30
C SER A 188 3.60 32.00 -22.05
N GLN A 189 4.48 31.34 -22.81
CA GLN A 189 4.77 29.93 -22.62
C GLN A 189 5.44 29.67 -21.26
N ALA A 190 6.38 30.52 -20.84
CA ALA A 190 7.05 30.40 -19.55
C ALA A 190 6.07 30.61 -18.38
N GLN A 191 5.19 31.61 -18.45
CA GLN A 191 4.12 31.82 -17.47
C GLN A 191 3.17 30.61 -17.38
N ALA A 192 2.78 30.04 -18.52
CA ALA A 192 1.93 28.85 -18.55
C ALA A 192 2.63 27.60 -17.97
N ALA A 193 3.95 27.45 -18.20
CA ALA A 193 4.74 26.34 -17.69
C ALA A 193 5.06 26.46 -16.19
N TYR A 194 5.01 27.67 -15.63
CA TYR A 194 5.27 27.92 -14.21
C TYR A 194 4.27 27.19 -13.30
N LEU A 195 2.97 27.31 -13.57
CA LEU A 195 1.92 26.75 -12.70
C LEU A 195 2.01 25.21 -12.56
N PRO A 196 2.16 24.41 -13.63
CA PRO A 196 2.36 22.97 -13.49
C PRO A 196 3.65 22.58 -12.76
N ALA A 197 4.76 23.30 -13.00
CA ALA A 197 6.02 23.06 -12.29
C ALA A 197 5.87 23.34 -10.80
N ARG A 198 5.16 24.41 -10.46
CA ARG A 198 4.89 24.81 -9.09
C ARG A 198 4.00 23.82 -8.34
N ALA A 199 2.89 23.41 -8.97
CA ALA A 199 2.01 22.38 -8.42
C ALA A 199 2.75 21.04 -8.23
N ALA A 200 3.67 20.69 -9.13
CA ALA A 200 4.49 19.48 -8.97
C ALA A 200 5.40 19.54 -7.74
N TYR A 201 6.02 20.69 -7.45
CA TYR A 201 6.81 20.85 -6.23
C TYR A 201 5.92 20.86 -4.99
N GLN A 202 4.75 21.49 -5.03
CA GLN A 202 3.85 21.55 -3.87
C GLN A 202 3.33 20.17 -3.42
N ARG A 203 3.29 19.16 -4.32
CA ARG A 203 3.04 17.76 -3.93
C ARG A 203 4.18 17.15 -3.10
N LEU A 204 5.40 17.66 -3.26
CA LEU A 204 6.59 17.22 -2.52
C LEU A 204 6.92 18.12 -1.33
N ALA A 205 6.37 19.35 -1.27
CA ALA A 205 6.72 20.37 -0.28
C ALA A 205 6.69 19.85 1.18
N PRO A 206 5.68 19.08 1.65
CA PRO A 206 5.72 18.53 3.01
C PRO A 206 6.99 17.71 3.30
N ALA A 207 7.46 16.91 2.34
CA ALA A 207 8.68 16.14 2.49
C ALA A 207 9.96 16.98 2.25
N ALA A 208 9.92 17.90 1.27
CA ALA A 208 11.04 18.76 0.91
C ALA A 208 11.46 19.69 2.05
N GLN A 209 10.50 20.22 2.83
CA GLN A 209 10.72 21.11 3.97
C GLN A 209 11.58 20.50 5.10
N ARG A 210 11.81 19.18 5.08
CA ARG A 210 12.78 18.54 5.98
C ARG A 210 14.24 18.79 5.59
N LEU A 211 14.47 19.20 4.34
CA LEU A 211 15.78 19.48 3.75
C LEU A 211 15.97 21.00 3.67
N ALA A 212 15.94 21.67 4.82
CA ALA A 212 15.77 23.12 4.92
C ALA A 212 16.67 23.96 3.98
N GLU A 213 17.96 23.62 3.86
CA GLU A 213 18.87 24.34 2.97
C GLU A 213 18.48 24.21 1.49
N LEU A 214 18.12 23.00 1.07
CA LEU A 214 17.70 22.71 -0.31
C LEU A 214 16.31 23.30 -0.58
N ASP A 215 15.41 23.22 0.40
CA ASP A 215 14.10 23.84 0.35
C ASP A 215 14.20 25.35 0.16
N ASN A 216 15.10 26.02 0.88
CA ASN A 216 15.36 27.44 0.73
C ASN A 216 15.91 27.78 -0.67
N SER A 217 16.81 26.97 -1.24
CA SER A 217 17.32 27.18 -2.62
C SER A 217 16.21 27.05 -3.68
N ILE A 218 15.19 26.23 -3.40
CA ILE A 218 14.10 25.94 -4.35
C ILE A 218 12.92 26.92 -4.16
N ASN A 219 12.57 27.27 -2.93
CA ASN A 219 11.26 27.80 -2.56
C ASN A 219 11.31 29.00 -1.59
N ALA A 220 12.48 29.54 -1.27
CA ALA A 220 12.52 30.75 -0.44
C ALA A 220 11.88 31.94 -1.17
N ARG A 221 11.04 32.67 -0.44
CA ARG A 221 10.43 33.91 -0.91
C ARG A 221 11.36 35.10 -0.69
N ALA A 222 11.13 36.18 -1.45
CA ALA A 222 11.96 37.38 -1.39
C ALA A 222 12.05 37.98 0.03
N ASP A 223 11.00 37.90 0.85
CA ASP A 223 10.98 38.45 2.20
C ASP A 223 11.90 37.75 3.21
N TYR A 224 12.46 36.59 2.87
CA TYR A 224 13.51 35.93 3.66
C TYR A 224 14.92 36.49 3.41
N PHE A 225 15.07 37.40 2.44
CA PHE A 225 16.37 37.98 2.07
C PHE A 225 16.43 39.47 2.43
N GLU A 226 17.59 39.94 2.90
CA GLU A 226 17.78 41.34 3.34
C GLU A 226 17.48 42.34 2.23
N LYS A 227 17.93 42.04 1.00
CA LYS A 227 17.71 42.88 -0.18
C LYS A 227 16.48 42.48 -0.99
N ARG A 228 15.66 41.57 -0.46
CA ARG A 228 14.45 41.05 -1.10
C ARG A 228 14.69 40.57 -2.54
N GLU A 229 13.92 41.08 -3.49
CA GLU A 229 14.00 40.68 -4.91
C GLU A 229 15.34 41.07 -5.56
N GLN A 230 16.09 41.98 -4.94
CA GLN A 230 17.42 42.42 -5.39
C GLN A 230 18.56 41.65 -4.72
N ASP A 231 18.25 40.69 -3.85
CA ASP A 231 19.27 39.88 -3.20
C ASP A 231 19.88 38.88 -4.19
N PRO A 232 21.22 38.81 -4.34
CA PRO A 232 21.85 37.83 -5.22
C PRO A 232 21.61 36.38 -4.77
N ALA A 233 21.23 36.15 -3.51
CA ALA A 233 20.86 34.83 -3.02
C ALA A 233 19.39 34.47 -3.32
N PHE A 234 18.56 35.42 -3.78
CA PHE A 234 17.17 35.15 -4.16
C PHE A 234 17.10 34.37 -5.48
N VAL A 235 16.89 33.06 -5.35
CA VAL A 235 16.85 32.08 -6.45
C VAL A 235 15.58 31.22 -6.40
N GLY A 236 15.51 30.16 -7.21
CA GLY A 236 14.42 29.18 -7.14
C GLY A 236 13.11 29.66 -7.77
N PHE A 237 12.00 29.02 -7.38
CA PHE A 237 10.67 29.26 -7.95
C PHE A 237 10.23 30.71 -7.85
N HIS A 238 10.36 31.35 -6.68
CA HIS A 238 9.85 32.71 -6.49
C HIS A 238 10.70 33.78 -7.19
N ARG A 239 11.99 33.52 -7.42
CA ARG A 239 12.83 34.38 -8.29
C ARG A 239 12.36 34.33 -9.75
N ILE A 240 11.97 33.13 -10.21
CA ILE A 240 11.41 32.93 -11.55
C ILE A 240 10.01 33.57 -11.61
N GLU A 241 9.17 33.35 -10.62
CA GLU A 241 7.84 33.94 -10.49
C GLU A 241 7.88 35.47 -10.62
N TYR A 242 8.76 36.12 -9.85
CA TYR A 242 8.95 37.56 -9.89
C TYR A 242 9.30 38.08 -11.30
N ALA A 243 10.22 37.40 -11.99
CA ALA A 243 10.58 37.78 -13.35
C ALA A 243 9.42 37.60 -14.33
N LEU A 244 8.72 36.48 -14.25
CA LEU A 244 7.64 36.13 -15.18
C LEU A 244 6.40 36.99 -15.00
N PHE A 245 5.95 37.21 -13.76
CA PHE A 245 4.64 37.81 -13.49
C PHE A 245 4.73 39.29 -13.13
N GLN A 246 5.72 39.69 -12.33
CA GLN A 246 5.85 41.08 -11.88
C GLN A 246 6.69 41.92 -12.85
N GLN A 247 7.87 41.43 -13.25
CA GLN A 247 8.73 42.16 -14.19
C GLN A 247 8.32 41.96 -15.66
N ARG A 248 7.68 40.81 -15.95
CA ARG A 248 7.28 40.38 -17.29
C ARG A 248 8.47 40.38 -18.26
N LYS A 249 9.60 39.85 -17.80
CA LYS A 249 10.86 39.76 -18.55
C LYS A 249 11.50 38.39 -18.37
N LEU A 250 12.24 37.95 -19.39
CA LEU A 250 13.02 36.71 -19.38
C LEU A 250 14.54 36.96 -19.31
N ASP A 251 14.96 38.23 -19.32
CA ASP A 251 16.36 38.62 -19.26
C ASP A 251 17.03 37.99 -18.02
N ASP A 252 18.21 37.39 -18.25
CA ASP A 252 19.05 36.76 -17.23
C ASP A 252 18.36 35.66 -16.39
N LEU A 253 17.28 35.05 -16.89
CA LEU A 253 16.53 34.03 -16.14
C LEU A 253 17.07 32.61 -16.32
N ALA A 254 17.82 32.35 -17.39
CA ALA A 254 18.37 31.02 -17.69
C ALA A 254 19.25 30.43 -16.56
N PRO A 255 20.16 31.20 -15.91
CA PRO A 255 20.90 30.67 -14.77
C PRO A 255 20.00 30.25 -13.60
N ALA A 256 18.90 30.97 -13.35
CA ALA A 256 17.97 30.67 -12.28
C ALA A 256 17.15 29.39 -12.56
N SER A 257 16.67 29.22 -13.79
CA SER A 257 15.90 28.02 -14.18
C SER A 257 16.77 26.76 -14.23
N GLN A 258 18.02 26.86 -14.71
CA GLN A 258 18.99 25.76 -14.71
C GLN A 258 19.41 25.35 -13.30
N ARG A 259 19.62 26.32 -12.41
CA ARG A 259 19.87 26.03 -10.99
C ARG A 259 18.67 25.34 -10.35
N LEU A 260 17.46 25.84 -10.58
CA LEU A 260 16.24 25.20 -10.08
C LEU A 260 16.12 23.74 -10.56
N LEU A 261 16.41 23.45 -11.83
CA LEU A 261 16.41 22.08 -12.37
C LEU A 261 17.42 21.18 -11.65
N THR A 262 18.61 21.71 -11.34
CA THR A 262 19.65 21.01 -10.58
C THR A 262 19.18 20.73 -9.14
N ASP A 263 18.60 21.73 -8.49
CA ASP A 263 18.14 21.64 -7.11
C ASP A 263 16.98 20.65 -6.97
N VAL A 264 15.99 20.65 -7.88
CA VAL A 264 14.89 19.66 -7.83
C VAL A 264 15.35 18.23 -8.18
N THR A 265 16.41 18.09 -8.98
CA THR A 265 17.05 16.79 -9.23
C THR A 265 17.73 16.27 -7.96
N THR A 266 18.44 17.15 -7.26
CA THR A 266 19.07 16.87 -5.97
C THR A 266 18.02 16.54 -4.91
N LEU A 267 16.88 17.26 -4.90
CA LEU A 267 15.77 17.03 -3.98
C LEU A 267 15.26 15.60 -4.09
N LYS A 268 14.98 15.13 -5.33
CA LYS A 268 14.56 13.75 -5.56
C LYS A 268 15.59 12.75 -5.03
N GLN A 269 16.88 12.97 -5.29
CA GLN A 269 17.93 12.06 -4.83
C GLN A 269 17.98 12.00 -3.30
N GLN A 270 17.96 13.15 -2.62
CA GLN A 270 18.02 13.21 -1.15
C GLN A 270 16.77 12.63 -0.47
N LEU A 271 15.57 12.94 -0.99
CA LEU A 271 14.32 12.35 -0.50
C LEU A 271 14.32 10.81 -0.60
N LEU A 272 14.94 10.25 -1.63
CA LEU A 272 15.04 8.80 -1.80
C LEU A 272 16.20 8.15 -1.05
N ALA A 273 17.21 8.93 -0.65
CA ALA A 273 18.35 8.45 0.11
C ALA A 273 18.07 8.43 1.63
N GLN A 274 17.22 9.34 2.12
CA GLN A 274 16.88 9.43 3.54
C GLN A 274 15.73 8.50 3.90
N SER A 275 15.83 7.86 5.06
CA SER A 275 14.70 7.14 5.65
C SER A 275 13.65 8.14 6.16
N LEU A 276 12.39 7.77 6.02
CA LEU A 276 11.27 8.47 6.63
C LEU A 276 10.81 7.65 7.84
N PRO A 277 11.01 8.15 9.08
CA PRO A 277 10.40 7.54 10.26
C PRO A 277 8.86 7.52 10.14
N PRO A 278 8.16 6.51 10.67
CA PRO A 278 6.70 6.41 10.57
C PRO A 278 5.94 7.65 11.06
N GLU A 279 6.35 8.25 12.16
CA GLU A 279 5.76 9.46 12.72
C GLU A 279 5.87 10.65 11.77
N GLN A 280 6.95 10.69 10.99
CA GLN A 280 7.14 11.75 10.00
C GLN A 280 6.21 11.64 8.81
N LEU A 281 5.57 10.50 8.56
CA LEU A 281 4.63 10.34 7.44
C LEU A 281 3.41 11.26 7.60
N VAL A 282 2.89 11.38 8.82
CA VAL A 282 1.74 12.24 9.15
C VAL A 282 2.21 13.65 9.53
N ASN A 283 3.27 13.76 10.34
CA ASN A 283 3.71 15.04 10.89
C ASN A 283 4.08 16.08 9.82
N ILE A 284 4.64 15.66 8.68
CA ILE A 284 4.95 16.59 7.58
C ILE A 284 3.69 17.20 6.96
N VAL A 285 2.61 16.41 6.85
CA VAL A 285 1.33 16.86 6.29
C VAL A 285 0.63 17.78 7.29
N VAL A 286 0.56 17.38 8.55
CA VAL A 286 -0.02 18.20 9.64
C VAL A 286 0.68 19.55 9.73
N ARG A 287 2.02 19.59 9.74
CA ARG A 287 2.77 20.85 9.77
C ARG A 287 2.44 21.74 8.57
N ASN A 288 2.33 21.15 7.38
CA ASN A 288 1.99 21.89 6.18
C ASN A 288 0.56 22.46 6.24
N LEU A 289 -0.40 21.69 6.76
CA LEU A 289 -1.78 22.15 6.96
C LEU A 289 -1.89 23.24 8.03
N ASN A 290 -1.19 23.11 9.16
CA ASN A 290 -1.16 24.14 10.21
C ASN A 290 -0.57 25.45 9.68
N THR A 291 0.56 25.40 8.96
CA THR A 291 1.11 26.62 8.33
C THR A 291 0.18 27.23 7.27
N LEU A 292 -0.58 26.40 6.56
CA LEU A 292 -1.62 26.88 5.64
C LEU A 292 -2.74 27.59 6.41
N ALA A 293 -3.25 26.97 7.48
CA ALA A 293 -4.31 27.51 8.32
C ALA A 293 -3.91 28.82 9.02
N ASP A 294 -2.76 28.82 9.68
CA ASP A 294 -2.30 29.92 10.54
C ASP A 294 -1.85 31.14 9.73
N VAL A 295 -1.26 30.92 8.55
CA VAL A 295 -0.54 31.97 7.82
C VAL A 295 -0.99 32.05 6.36
N ARG A 296 -0.73 31.01 5.57
CA ARG A 296 -0.71 31.13 4.10
C ARG A 296 -2.10 31.42 3.52
N ALA A 297 -3.17 30.86 4.09
CA ALA A 297 -4.52 31.13 3.62
C ALA A 297 -4.92 32.60 3.85
N ALA A 298 -4.62 33.19 5.00
CA ALA A 298 -4.97 34.58 5.24
C ALA A 298 -4.18 35.53 4.31
N SER A 299 -2.86 35.30 4.19
CA SER A 299 -1.96 36.23 3.51
C SER A 299 -1.92 36.07 1.99
N GLY A 300 -2.02 34.85 1.45
CA GLY A 300 -1.67 34.59 0.05
C GLY A 300 -0.20 34.88 -0.23
N GLU A 301 0.65 34.67 0.78
CA GLU A 301 2.04 35.10 0.72
C GLU A 301 2.94 34.21 -0.12
N GLU A 302 2.48 33.03 -0.52
CA GLU A 302 3.31 32.05 -1.21
C GLU A 302 3.55 32.51 -2.65
N GLU A 303 2.48 32.83 -3.37
CA GLU A 303 2.52 33.18 -4.79
C GLU A 303 2.24 34.66 -5.03
N ARG A 304 3.07 35.54 -4.45
CA ARG A 304 2.80 37.00 -4.39
C ARG A 304 2.74 37.70 -5.74
N TYR A 305 3.24 37.09 -6.81
CA TYR A 305 3.29 37.70 -8.13
C TYR A 305 2.37 36.98 -9.13
N SER A 306 2.27 35.65 -9.04
CA SER A 306 1.41 34.85 -9.89
C SER A 306 -0.02 34.71 -9.35
N HIS A 307 -0.21 34.99 -8.06
CA HIS A 307 -1.48 34.87 -7.32
C HIS A 307 -2.11 33.47 -7.47
N SER A 308 -1.26 32.44 -7.47
CA SER A 308 -1.63 31.07 -7.81
C SER A 308 -1.75 30.12 -6.62
N ASP A 309 -1.79 30.65 -5.38
CA ASP A 309 -1.71 29.90 -4.11
C ASP A 309 -2.65 28.70 -4.02
N LEU A 310 -3.89 28.82 -4.55
CA LEU A 310 -4.87 27.72 -4.56
C LEU A 310 -4.37 26.46 -5.27
N ASN A 311 -3.56 26.61 -6.33
CA ASN A 311 -2.94 25.46 -7.02
C ASN A 311 -1.98 24.73 -6.08
N GLY A 312 -1.21 25.48 -5.28
CA GLY A 312 -0.32 24.93 -4.26
C GLY A 312 -1.09 24.24 -3.14
N PHE A 313 -2.16 24.87 -2.61
CA PHE A 313 -3.00 24.28 -1.57
C PHE A 313 -3.65 22.97 -2.03
N ALA A 314 -4.17 22.93 -3.25
CA ALA A 314 -4.72 21.71 -3.83
C ALA A 314 -3.66 20.61 -4.02
N ALA A 315 -2.44 20.97 -4.41
CA ALA A 315 -1.33 20.03 -4.50
C ALA A 315 -0.88 19.51 -3.12
N ASN A 316 -0.89 20.35 -2.07
CA ASN A 316 -0.64 19.92 -0.70
C ASN A 316 -1.72 18.93 -0.23
N LEU A 317 -3.00 19.20 -0.53
CA LEU A 317 -4.12 18.33 -0.18
C LEU A 317 -4.03 16.95 -0.87
N GLN A 318 -3.54 16.88 -2.11
CA GLN A 318 -3.28 15.60 -2.79
C GLN A 318 -2.28 14.72 -2.03
N THR A 319 -1.26 15.31 -1.41
CA THR A 319 -0.31 14.57 -0.58
C THR A 319 -0.93 14.13 0.75
N ALA A 320 -1.84 14.94 1.33
CA ALA A 320 -2.60 14.53 2.51
C ALA A 320 -3.46 13.29 2.22
N HIS A 321 -4.20 13.28 1.10
CA HIS A 321 -4.94 12.10 0.62
C HIS A 321 -4.03 10.88 0.50
N LYS A 322 -2.87 11.02 -0.16
CA LYS A 322 -1.94 9.90 -0.33
C LYS A 322 -1.49 9.33 1.01
N VAL A 323 -1.16 10.17 1.99
CA VAL A 323 -0.76 9.70 3.33
C VAL A 323 -1.89 8.96 4.04
N VAL A 324 -3.11 9.49 3.99
CA VAL A 324 -4.28 8.84 4.58
C VAL A 324 -4.56 7.49 3.92
N ASP A 325 -4.52 7.41 2.59
CA ASP A 325 -4.75 6.16 1.86
C ASP A 325 -3.73 5.07 2.20
N LEU A 326 -2.46 5.45 2.41
CA LEU A 326 -1.41 4.52 2.83
C LEU A 326 -1.65 3.96 4.24
N LEU A 327 -2.27 4.75 5.12
CA LEU A 327 -2.53 4.37 6.51
C LEU A 327 -3.92 3.77 6.73
N ARG A 328 -4.82 3.91 5.74
CA ARG A 328 -6.22 3.47 5.80
C ARG A 328 -6.41 2.02 6.24
N PRO A 329 -5.62 1.03 5.78
CA PRO A 329 -5.77 -0.36 6.25
C PRO A 329 -5.56 -0.50 7.77
N MET A 330 -4.60 0.23 8.34
CA MET A 330 -4.31 0.19 9.77
C MET A 330 -5.32 1.01 10.57
N LEU A 331 -5.70 2.18 10.06
CA LEU A 331 -6.74 3.02 10.67
C LEU A 331 -8.09 2.29 10.73
N SER A 332 -8.45 1.54 9.69
CA SER A 332 -9.69 0.75 9.69
C SER A 332 -9.68 -0.34 10.77
N LYS A 333 -8.51 -0.90 11.08
CA LYS A 333 -8.36 -1.96 12.08
C LYS A 333 -8.27 -1.43 13.52
N SER A 334 -7.45 -0.41 13.73
CA SER A 334 -7.08 0.06 15.08
C SER A 334 -7.79 1.35 15.49
N ALA A 335 -8.45 2.05 14.55
CA ALA A 335 -9.01 3.39 14.75
C ALA A 335 -10.30 3.62 13.93
N ALA A 336 -11.23 2.66 13.96
CA ALA A 336 -12.41 2.65 13.10
C ALA A 336 -13.31 3.90 13.23
N ASP A 337 -13.33 4.55 14.40
CA ASP A 337 -14.09 5.80 14.61
C ASP A 337 -13.35 7.06 14.13
N LEU A 338 -12.03 6.98 13.94
CA LEU A 338 -11.20 8.11 13.50
C LEU A 338 -11.24 8.26 11.98
N LEU A 339 -11.17 7.15 11.24
CA LEU A 339 -11.10 7.17 9.78
C LEU A 339 -12.27 7.94 9.13
N PRO A 340 -13.54 7.77 9.53
CA PRO A 340 -14.65 8.55 8.98
C PRO A 340 -14.52 10.06 9.24
N LYS A 341 -13.92 10.47 10.37
CA LYS A 341 -13.69 11.89 10.67
C LYS A 341 -12.63 12.49 9.75
N ILE A 342 -11.55 11.74 9.49
CA ILE A 342 -10.51 12.12 8.53
C ILE A 342 -11.11 12.23 7.13
N ASP A 343 -11.87 11.23 6.68
CA ASP A 343 -12.51 11.22 5.37
C ASP A 343 -13.45 12.41 5.19
N GLN A 344 -14.23 12.73 6.22
CA GLN A 344 -15.11 13.90 6.19
C GLN A 344 -14.31 15.22 6.13
N ALA A 345 -13.21 15.33 6.87
CA ALA A 345 -12.35 16.52 6.85
C ALA A 345 -11.67 16.71 5.47
N LEU A 346 -11.15 15.63 4.88
CA LEU A 346 -10.62 15.63 3.51
C LEU A 346 -11.67 16.08 2.50
N ALA A 347 -12.85 15.45 2.51
CA ALA A 347 -13.94 15.77 1.58
C ALA A 347 -14.44 17.23 1.73
N ASN A 348 -14.49 17.73 2.96
CA ASN A 348 -14.84 19.12 3.24
C ASN A 348 -13.81 20.09 2.65
N PHE A 349 -12.52 19.78 2.78
CA PHE A 349 -11.47 20.63 2.25
C PHE A 349 -11.39 20.55 0.73
N ASP A 350 -11.55 19.36 0.15
CA ASP A 350 -11.70 19.17 -1.30
C ASP A 350 -12.84 20.02 -1.84
N THR A 351 -14.02 19.95 -1.21
CA THR A 351 -15.20 20.73 -1.63
C THR A 351 -14.91 22.24 -1.59
N GLN A 352 -14.25 22.71 -0.53
CA GLN A 352 -13.87 24.12 -0.41
C GLN A 352 -12.94 24.54 -1.55
N LEU A 353 -11.84 23.82 -1.79
CA LEU A 353 -10.90 24.17 -2.86
C LEU A 353 -11.54 24.03 -4.25
N ASN A 354 -12.30 22.95 -4.48
CA ASN A 354 -12.97 22.69 -5.75
C ASN A 354 -13.96 23.78 -6.14
N SER A 355 -14.52 24.53 -5.17
CA SER A 355 -15.40 25.68 -5.46
C SER A 355 -14.69 26.82 -6.22
N PHE A 356 -13.35 26.86 -6.19
CA PHE A 356 -12.52 27.84 -6.89
C PHE A 356 -11.92 27.31 -8.20
N LYS A 357 -12.32 26.12 -8.66
CA LYS A 357 -11.81 25.57 -9.92
C LYS A 357 -12.25 26.40 -11.12
N VAL A 358 -11.31 26.60 -12.03
CA VAL A 358 -11.53 27.16 -13.36
C VAL A 358 -11.00 26.17 -14.40
N LYS A 359 -11.17 26.48 -15.69
CA LYS A 359 -10.85 25.55 -16.80
C LYS A 359 -9.45 24.92 -16.69
N ASP A 360 -8.45 25.74 -16.37
CA ASP A 360 -7.04 25.35 -16.40
C ASP A 360 -6.38 25.39 -15.00
N GLY A 361 -7.14 25.10 -13.94
CA GLY A 361 -6.62 25.04 -12.57
C GLY A 361 -7.56 25.69 -11.55
N TYR A 362 -7.02 26.63 -10.77
CA TYR A 362 -7.78 27.39 -9.78
C TYR A 362 -7.77 28.89 -10.09
N ALA A 363 -8.79 29.59 -9.62
CA ALA A 363 -8.89 31.05 -9.76
C ALA A 363 -7.69 31.76 -9.10
N SER A 364 -7.43 33.01 -9.53
CA SER A 364 -6.44 33.87 -8.88
C SER A 364 -6.81 34.11 -7.41
N TYR A 365 -5.81 34.13 -6.53
CA TYR A 365 -6.00 34.35 -5.10
C TYR A 365 -6.57 35.75 -4.77
N ASP A 366 -6.42 36.71 -5.68
CA ASP A 366 -7.02 38.04 -5.56
C ASP A 366 -8.55 38.01 -5.62
N SER A 367 -9.11 36.98 -6.28
CA SER A 367 -10.56 36.79 -6.36
C SER A 367 -11.16 36.14 -5.09
N VAL A 368 -10.30 35.65 -4.19
CA VAL A 368 -10.71 34.96 -2.97
C VAL A 368 -10.88 35.97 -1.85
N SER A 369 -12.13 36.20 -1.44
CA SER A 369 -12.48 37.12 -0.36
C SER A 369 -11.88 36.72 0.99
N GLY A 370 -11.75 37.67 1.92
CA GLY A 370 -11.25 37.39 3.27
C GLY A 370 -12.05 36.31 4.01
N GLU A 371 -13.37 36.25 3.81
CA GLU A 371 -14.22 35.20 4.37
C GLU A 371 -13.89 33.82 3.77
N GLN A 372 -13.74 33.74 2.45
CA GLN A 372 -13.35 32.51 1.77
C GLN A 372 -11.95 32.04 2.16
N ARG A 373 -10.99 32.96 2.34
CA ARG A 373 -9.66 32.68 2.87
C ARG A 373 -9.72 32.10 4.28
N LYS A 374 -10.57 32.68 5.15
CA LYS A 374 -10.83 32.13 6.48
C LYS A 374 -11.45 30.72 6.39
N GLN A 375 -12.40 30.47 5.49
CA GLN A 375 -12.97 29.14 5.31
C GLN A 375 -11.91 28.12 4.87
N ILE A 376 -11.00 28.49 3.96
CA ILE A 376 -9.85 27.64 3.57
C ILE A 376 -9.00 27.31 4.79
N ALA A 377 -8.64 28.32 5.60
CA ALA A 377 -7.87 28.13 6.82
C ALA A 377 -8.58 27.20 7.80
N ASP A 378 -9.86 27.43 8.08
CA ASP A 378 -10.67 26.64 9.01
C ASP A 378 -10.79 25.17 8.54
N LYS A 379 -10.88 24.91 7.22
CA LYS A 379 -10.88 23.54 6.67
C LYS A 379 -9.52 22.86 6.77
N ALA A 380 -8.44 23.59 6.54
CA ALA A 380 -7.09 23.05 6.70
C ALA A 380 -6.79 22.72 8.18
N GLN A 381 -7.20 23.58 9.12
CA GLN A 381 -7.08 23.31 10.55
C GLN A 381 -7.88 22.07 10.95
N ALA A 382 -9.14 21.98 10.53
CA ALA A 382 -9.98 20.82 10.84
C ALA A 382 -9.39 19.50 10.30
N LEU A 383 -8.74 19.54 9.13
CA LEU A 383 -8.02 18.39 8.61
C LEU A 383 -6.75 18.09 9.43
N ALA A 384 -5.97 19.11 9.80
CA ALA A 384 -4.79 18.94 10.65
C ALA A 384 -5.17 18.29 11.99
N ASP A 385 -6.20 18.81 12.67
CA ASP A 385 -6.72 18.28 13.94
C ASP A 385 -7.18 16.83 13.81
N ALA A 386 -7.82 16.46 12.69
CA ALA A 386 -8.24 15.09 12.44
C ALA A 386 -7.04 14.15 12.21
N LEU A 387 -6.01 14.62 11.50
CA LEU A 387 -4.78 13.86 11.25
C LEU A 387 -3.90 13.72 12.50
N ASP A 388 -3.93 14.67 13.43
CA ASP A 388 -3.26 14.57 14.73
C ASP A 388 -3.78 13.40 15.58
N GLY A 389 -5.01 12.94 15.32
CA GLY A 389 -5.56 11.74 15.94
C GLY A 389 -4.86 10.44 15.50
N ILE A 390 -4.11 10.44 14.40
CA ILE A 390 -3.49 9.24 13.84
C ILE A 390 -2.34 8.74 14.73
N ASP A 391 -1.47 9.64 15.21
CA ASP A 391 -0.33 9.24 16.02
C ASP A 391 -0.76 8.55 17.33
N PRO A 392 -1.67 9.10 18.15
CA PRO A 392 -2.18 8.41 19.34
C PRO A 392 -2.82 7.04 19.01
N ALA A 393 -3.53 6.95 17.88
CA ALA A 393 -4.25 5.74 17.48
C ALA A 393 -3.34 4.62 16.98
N LEU A 394 -2.26 4.96 16.27
CA LEU A 394 -1.32 4.00 15.69
C LEU A 394 0.00 3.89 16.47
N GLY A 395 0.22 4.79 17.43
CA GLY A 395 1.39 4.83 18.29
C GLY A 395 2.68 5.27 17.63
N LEU A 396 2.64 6.12 16.59
CA LEU A 396 3.79 6.43 15.73
C LEU A 396 5.00 7.00 16.50
N SER A 397 4.78 7.92 17.44
CA SER A 397 5.84 8.58 18.22
C SER A 397 6.47 7.68 19.31
N GLY A 398 5.93 6.48 19.52
CA GLY A 398 6.43 5.51 20.51
C GLY A 398 7.19 4.33 19.91
N LEU A 399 7.50 4.40 18.61
CA LEU A 399 8.07 3.29 17.83
C LEU A 399 9.58 3.35 17.60
#